data_AF-A0AAU5BWL3-F1
#
_entry.id   AF-A0AAU5BWL3-F1
#
_cell.length_a   1.000
_cell.length_b   1.000
_cell.length_c   1.000
_cell.angle_alpha   90.00
_cell.angle_beta   90.00
_cell.angle_gamma   90.00
#
_symmetry.space_group_name_H-M   'P 1'
#
loop_
_entity.id
_entity.type
_entity.pdbx_description
1 polymer ?
#
loop_
_entity_poly.entity_id
_entity_poly.type
_entity_poly.pdbx_seq_one_letter_code
_entity_poly.pdbx_strand_id
1 'polypeptide(L)'
;MTTPEPTPEPSHEPSRESTPEQPSAGQKSAGPQSPDRVFRSPLGIASGVFLLILAALFAGDVMFRGEGRSPWLALAGLVLAVPLIVAFTIRPAVYANDDRLRIRNPFRSITLPWATVADVRAGYSSEVFTQDGAKYQLWAIPVSLRQRKKASRKAARASQDDPHGRTSVSANVRDSASRTAPTDQTVADLRELAERRAGTPGAQGEARVRWAYEIVGPAVAGLLLVVILLATG
;
A
#
# COMPACT_ATOMS: atom_id res chain seq x y z
N MET A 1 -56.80 -56.82 42.61
CA MET A 1 -56.24 -56.62 43.96
C MET A 1 -54.86 -56.02 43.77
N THR A 2 -54.46 -54.85 44.25
CA THR A 2 -55.04 -53.77 45.04
C THR A 2 -53.95 -52.70 44.99
N THR A 3 -54.30 -51.45 44.73
CA THR A 3 -53.38 -50.31 44.84
C THR A 3 -52.81 -50.20 46.26
N PRO A 4 -51.62 -49.63 46.43
CA PRO A 4 -51.56 -48.43 47.26
C PRO A 4 -50.83 -47.26 46.59
N GLU A 5 -51.32 -46.09 46.97
CA GLU A 5 -50.97 -44.73 46.60
C GLU A 5 -49.80 -44.23 47.52
N PRO A 6 -49.45 -42.92 47.57
CA PRO A 6 -48.22 -42.30 47.03
C PRO A 6 -47.27 -41.78 48.14
N THR A 7 -46.11 -41.18 47.80
CA THR A 7 -45.29 -40.18 48.59
C THR A 7 -43.98 -39.88 47.82
N PRO A 8 -43.41 -38.65 47.85
CA PRO A 8 -43.28 -37.80 46.66
C PRO A 8 -41.86 -37.74 46.05
N GLU A 9 -41.80 -37.37 44.77
CA GLU A 9 -40.57 -36.95 44.09
C GLU A 9 -40.06 -35.61 44.62
N PRO A 10 -38.75 -35.47 44.93
CA PRO A 10 -38.09 -34.18 44.98
C PRO A 10 -37.78 -33.70 43.56
N SER A 11 -38.35 -32.55 43.23
CA SER A 11 -38.04 -31.70 42.08
C SER A 11 -36.54 -31.46 41.91
N HIS A 12 -35.97 -31.92 40.80
CA HIS A 12 -34.73 -31.40 40.25
C HIS A 12 -34.94 -30.96 38.80
N GLU A 13 -34.57 -29.71 38.55
CA GLU A 13 -34.66 -28.97 37.30
C GLU A 13 -34.10 -29.76 36.10
N PRO A 14 -34.73 -29.67 34.90
CA PRO A 14 -34.11 -30.16 33.69
C PRO A 14 -32.95 -29.24 33.33
N SER A 15 -31.73 -29.74 33.55
CA SER A 15 -30.50 -29.19 33.02
C SER A 15 -30.66 -29.01 31.50
N ARG A 16 -30.60 -27.76 31.03
CA ARG A 16 -30.64 -27.45 29.61
C ARG A 16 -29.52 -28.19 28.90
N GLU A 17 -29.93 -29.12 28.07
CA GLU A 17 -29.16 -29.88 27.10
C GLU A 17 -28.39 -28.89 26.20
N SER A 18 -27.09 -28.78 26.43
CA SER A 18 -26.17 -28.03 25.59
C SER A 18 -25.89 -28.85 24.34
N THR A 19 -26.52 -28.47 23.22
CA THR A 19 -26.17 -28.87 21.86
C THR A 19 -24.66 -28.79 21.65
N PRO A 20 -23.99 -29.81 21.11
CA PRO A 20 -22.58 -29.71 20.76
C PRO A 20 -22.45 -28.83 19.51
N GLU A 21 -22.07 -27.57 19.67
CA GLU A 21 -21.58 -26.76 18.56
C GLU A 21 -20.28 -27.38 18.01
N GLN A 22 -20.34 -27.85 16.77
CA GLN A 22 -19.17 -28.18 15.96
C GLN A 22 -18.19 -27.01 15.96
N PRO A 23 -16.90 -27.21 16.30
CA PRO A 23 -15.89 -26.17 16.16
C PRO A 23 -15.71 -25.86 14.67
N SER A 24 -16.18 -24.68 14.27
CA SER A 24 -15.94 -24.11 12.95
C SER A 24 -14.44 -24.11 12.66
N ALA A 25 -14.06 -24.77 11.57
CA ALA A 25 -12.69 -24.98 11.16
C ALA A 25 -11.90 -23.66 11.20
N GLY A 26 -10.78 -23.72 11.91
CA GLY A 26 -9.99 -22.58 12.33
C GLY A 26 -9.62 -21.64 11.18
N GLN A 27 -10.15 -20.43 11.28
CA GLN A 27 -9.50 -19.24 10.77
C GLN A 27 -8.13 -19.18 11.44
N LYS A 28 -7.09 -19.71 10.77
CA LYS A 28 -5.70 -19.61 11.21
C LYS A 28 -5.35 -18.14 11.29
N SER A 29 -5.54 -17.58 12.48
CA SER A 29 -5.07 -16.27 12.88
C SER A 29 -3.60 -16.18 12.50
N ALA A 30 -3.32 -15.17 11.67
CA ALA A 30 -1.99 -14.80 11.25
C ALA A 30 -1.06 -14.76 12.47
N GLY A 31 0.05 -15.50 12.39
CA GLY A 31 1.15 -15.37 13.34
C GLY A 31 1.65 -13.92 13.43
N PRO A 32 2.45 -13.59 14.44
CA PRO A 32 2.88 -12.22 14.72
C PRO A 32 3.44 -11.57 13.46
N GLN A 33 2.74 -10.57 12.93
CA GLN A 33 3.15 -9.84 11.74
C GLN A 33 4.43 -9.09 12.08
N SER A 34 5.57 -9.57 11.57
CA SER A 34 6.83 -8.83 11.63
C SER A 34 6.60 -7.40 11.14
N PRO A 35 7.19 -6.38 11.79
CA PRO A 35 6.92 -4.98 11.49
C PRO A 35 7.21 -4.68 10.01
N ASP A 36 6.17 -4.33 9.26
CA ASP A 36 6.26 -3.93 7.85
C ASP A 36 7.18 -2.69 7.75
N ARG A 37 8.30 -2.79 7.01
CA ARG A 37 9.07 -1.61 6.61
C ARG A 37 8.27 -0.83 5.58
N VAL A 38 7.83 0.37 5.94
CA VAL A 38 6.95 1.20 5.13
C VAL A 38 7.77 2.26 4.40
N PHE A 39 7.81 2.17 3.08
CA PHE A 39 8.38 3.19 2.21
C PHE A 39 7.25 4.09 1.69
N ARG A 40 7.21 5.33 2.19
CA ARG A 40 6.25 6.38 1.80
C ARG A 40 6.96 7.73 1.70
N SER A 41 6.50 8.58 0.79
CA SER A 41 6.97 9.97 0.69
C SER A 41 6.13 10.88 1.61
N PRO A 42 6.72 11.48 2.68
CA PRO A 42 5.98 12.41 3.54
C PRO A 42 5.51 13.65 2.78
N LEU A 43 6.28 14.07 1.76
CA LEU A 43 5.92 15.20 0.90
C LEU A 43 4.66 14.91 0.06
N GLY A 44 4.49 13.66 -0.40
CA GLY A 44 3.30 13.23 -1.13
C GLY A 44 2.03 13.35 -0.28
N ILE A 45 2.10 12.94 0.99
CA ILE A 45 0.99 13.08 1.94
C ILE A 45 0.68 14.55 2.20
N ALA A 46 1.70 15.38 2.47
CA ALA A 46 1.51 16.80 2.72
C ALA A 46 0.87 17.52 1.53
N SER A 47 1.35 17.26 0.31
CA SER A 47 0.74 17.79 -0.92
C SER A 47 -0.69 17.30 -1.12
N GLY A 48 -0.97 16.03 -0.80
CA GLY A 48 -2.32 15.47 -0.85
C GLY A 48 -3.30 16.17 0.09
N VAL A 49 -2.91 16.34 1.35
CA VAL A 49 -3.70 17.06 2.36
C VAL A 49 -3.93 18.51 1.91
N PHE A 50 -2.89 19.18 1.43
CA PHE A 50 -3.00 20.54 0.91
C PHE A 50 -3.99 20.65 -0.26
N LEU A 51 -3.94 19.73 -1.23
CA LEU A 51 -4.87 19.70 -2.36
C LEU A 51 -6.32 19.44 -1.91
N LEU A 52 -6.53 18.57 -0.91
CA LEU A 52 -7.86 18.33 -0.35
C LEU A 52 -8.42 19.59 0.33
N ILE A 53 -7.59 20.33 1.06
CA ILE A 53 -7.97 21.60 1.68
C ILE A 53 -8.36 22.61 0.59
N LEU A 54 -7.55 22.77 -0.45
CA LEU A 54 -7.87 23.68 -1.55
C LEU A 54 -9.17 23.29 -2.28
N ALA A 55 -9.36 21.99 -2.55
CA ALA A 55 -10.57 21.50 -3.17
C ALA A 55 -11.81 21.80 -2.31
N ALA A 56 -11.71 21.60 -0.99
CA ALA A 56 -12.78 21.92 -0.06
C ALA A 56 -13.06 23.44 0.02
N LEU A 57 -12.02 24.27 0.00
CA LEU A 57 -12.17 25.74 0.01
C LEU A 57 -12.86 26.24 -1.26
N PHE A 58 -12.43 25.78 -2.44
CA PHE A 58 -13.03 26.20 -3.71
C PHE A 58 -14.46 25.68 -3.86
N ALA A 59 -14.70 24.41 -3.52
CA ALA A 59 -16.04 23.86 -3.57
C ALA A 59 -16.97 24.54 -2.54
N GLY A 60 -16.46 24.86 -1.35
CA GLY A 60 -17.18 25.63 -0.34
C GLY A 60 -17.55 27.02 -0.84
N ASP A 61 -16.60 27.75 -1.43
CA ASP A 61 -16.86 29.08 -2.02
C ASP A 61 -17.97 29.04 -3.07
N VAL A 62 -17.91 28.06 -3.99
CA VAL A 62 -18.95 27.85 -5.00
C VAL A 62 -20.27 27.39 -4.39
N MET A 63 -20.26 26.67 -3.27
CA MET A 63 -21.49 26.24 -2.59
C MET A 63 -22.23 27.42 -1.95
N PHE A 64 -21.52 28.39 -1.37
CA PHE A 64 -22.12 29.54 -0.69
C PHE A 64 -22.43 30.71 -1.62
N ARG A 65 -21.58 30.93 -2.64
CA ARG A 65 -21.70 32.08 -3.55
C ARG A 65 -22.23 31.70 -4.93
N GLY A 66 -22.25 30.41 -5.26
CA GLY A 66 -22.63 29.95 -6.59
C GLY A 66 -24.14 29.99 -6.78
N GLU A 67 -24.55 30.52 -7.94
CA GLU A 67 -25.95 30.55 -8.36
C GLU A 67 -26.26 29.38 -9.31
N GLY A 68 -27.55 29.01 -9.35
CA GLY A 68 -28.06 27.98 -10.25
C GLY A 68 -27.42 26.61 -10.03
N ARG A 69 -26.74 26.10 -11.08
CA ARG A 69 -26.16 24.75 -11.13
C ARG A 69 -24.72 24.64 -10.63
N SER A 70 -24.07 25.77 -10.33
CA SER A 70 -22.66 25.81 -9.90
C SER A 70 -22.39 25.00 -8.62
N PRO A 71 -23.24 25.03 -7.58
CA PRO A 71 -23.06 24.21 -6.37
C PRO A 71 -23.08 22.70 -6.64
N TRP A 72 -23.95 22.24 -7.55
CA TRP A 72 -24.04 20.83 -7.95
C TRP A 72 -22.82 20.37 -8.74
N LEU A 73 -22.29 21.23 -9.63
CA LEU A 73 -21.05 20.98 -10.34
C LEU A 73 -19.85 20.93 -9.38
N ALA A 74 -19.79 21.81 -8.37
CA ALA A 74 -18.76 21.78 -7.34
C ALA A 74 -18.81 20.48 -6.52
N LEU A 75 -20.02 20.02 -6.15
CA LEU A 75 -20.19 18.76 -5.43
C LEU A 75 -19.76 17.55 -6.28
N ALA A 76 -20.21 17.48 -7.54
CA ALA A 76 -19.80 16.43 -8.46
C ALA A 76 -18.28 16.44 -8.69
N GLY A 77 -17.70 17.62 -8.81
CA GLY A 77 -16.25 17.85 -8.88
C GLY A 77 -15.51 17.33 -7.65
N LEU A 78 -16.03 17.53 -6.43
CA LEU A 78 -15.45 16.97 -5.21
C LEU A 78 -15.51 15.44 -5.19
N VAL A 79 -16.66 14.86 -5.54
CA VAL A 79 -16.84 13.39 -5.60
C VAL A 79 -15.85 12.76 -6.58
N LEU A 80 -15.51 13.44 -7.66
CA LEU A 80 -14.46 13.02 -8.60
C LEU A 80 -13.04 13.28 -8.07
N ALA A 81 -12.76 14.49 -7.58
CA ALA A 81 -11.41 14.94 -7.27
C ALA A 81 -10.84 14.29 -6.01
N VAL A 82 -11.63 14.18 -4.94
CA VAL A 82 -11.19 13.63 -3.64
C VAL A 82 -10.60 12.21 -3.76
N PRO A 83 -11.30 11.21 -4.33
CA PRO A 83 -10.74 9.86 -4.44
C PRO A 83 -9.48 9.83 -5.30
N LEU A 84 -9.39 10.66 -6.34
CA LEU A 84 -8.20 10.76 -7.19
C LEU A 84 -7.02 11.38 -6.44
N ILE A 85 -7.22 12.49 -5.73
CA ILE A 85 -6.18 13.12 -4.90
C ILE A 85 -5.67 12.08 -3.90
N VAL A 86 -6.56 11.43 -3.15
CA VAL A 86 -6.18 10.38 -2.18
C VAL A 86 -5.40 9.25 -2.85
N ALA A 87 -5.88 8.76 -3.99
CA ALA A 87 -5.26 7.65 -4.72
C ALA A 87 -3.85 7.96 -5.20
N PHE A 88 -3.58 9.18 -5.66
CA PHE A 88 -2.28 9.55 -6.23
C PHE A 88 -1.30 10.15 -5.23
N THR A 89 -1.77 10.69 -4.11
CA THR A 89 -0.91 11.43 -3.16
C THR A 89 -0.71 10.71 -1.83
N ILE A 90 -1.79 10.14 -1.26
CA ILE A 90 -1.79 9.58 0.10
C ILE A 90 -1.66 8.05 0.07
N ARG A 91 -2.32 7.40 -0.89
CA ARG A 91 -2.42 5.94 -0.99
C ARG A 91 -1.14 5.21 -1.42
N PRO A 92 -0.28 5.75 -2.32
CA PRO A 92 0.89 5.03 -2.80
C PRO A 92 1.83 4.66 -1.64
N ALA A 93 2.03 3.37 -1.42
CA ALA A 93 2.89 2.87 -0.35
C ALA A 93 3.44 1.48 -0.69
N VAL A 94 4.71 1.24 -0.36
CA VAL A 94 5.33 -0.08 -0.45
C VAL A 94 5.63 -0.56 0.96
N TYR A 95 5.12 -1.75 1.30
CA TYR A 95 5.33 -2.41 2.58
C TYR A 95 6.16 -3.65 2.30
N ALA A 96 7.36 -3.70 2.84
CA ALA A 96 8.22 -4.86 2.79
C ALA A 96 8.27 -5.48 4.18
N ASN A 97 7.79 -6.70 4.32
CA ASN A 97 7.88 -7.43 5.57
C ASN A 97 8.67 -8.72 5.40
N ASP A 98 8.73 -9.54 6.43
CA ASP A 98 9.55 -10.75 6.40
C ASP A 98 9.02 -11.84 5.45
N ASP A 99 7.74 -11.81 5.11
CA ASP A 99 7.05 -12.84 4.33
C ASP A 99 6.75 -12.40 2.89
N ARG A 100 6.47 -11.11 2.69
CA ARG A 100 5.89 -10.60 1.44
C ARG A 100 6.18 -9.12 1.21
N LEU A 101 6.16 -8.76 -0.06
CA LEU A 101 6.13 -7.39 -0.56
C LEU A 101 4.69 -7.00 -0.88
N ARG A 102 4.14 -5.97 -0.22
CA ARG A 102 2.82 -5.39 -0.53
C ARG A 102 2.98 -4.02 -1.16
N ILE A 103 2.57 -3.90 -2.42
CA ILE A 103 2.65 -2.68 -3.22
C ILE A 103 1.23 -2.11 -3.32
N ARG A 104 0.99 -0.95 -2.71
CA ARG A 104 -0.24 -0.17 -2.91
C ARG A 104 0.00 0.90 -3.95
N ASN A 105 -0.65 0.76 -5.10
CA ASN A 105 -0.71 1.75 -6.18
C ASN A 105 -2.09 2.44 -6.18
N PRO A 106 -2.26 3.55 -6.92
CA PRO A 106 -3.47 4.37 -6.87
C PRO A 106 -4.78 3.59 -7.03
N PHE A 107 -4.83 2.64 -7.97
CA PHE A 107 -6.04 1.86 -8.26
C PHE A 107 -5.93 0.37 -7.96
N ARG A 108 -4.76 -0.10 -7.50
CA ARG A 108 -4.51 -1.53 -7.28
C ARG A 108 -3.57 -1.77 -6.11
N SER A 109 -3.83 -2.81 -5.34
CA SER A 109 -2.93 -3.33 -4.33
C SER A 109 -2.43 -4.70 -4.77
N ILE A 110 -1.12 -4.89 -4.76
CA ILE A 110 -0.45 -6.11 -5.22
C ILE A 110 0.28 -6.69 -4.02
N THR A 111 0.08 -7.97 -3.75
CA THR A 111 0.77 -8.72 -2.68
C THR A 111 1.60 -9.81 -3.34
N LEU A 112 2.91 -9.73 -3.16
CA LEU A 112 3.89 -10.66 -3.73
C LEU A 112 4.63 -11.34 -2.58
N PRO A 113 4.39 -12.63 -2.31
CA PRO A 113 5.27 -13.41 -1.44
C PRO A 113 6.71 -13.40 -1.99
N TRP A 114 7.73 -13.37 -1.14
CA TRP A 114 9.11 -13.20 -1.64
C TRP A 114 9.56 -14.33 -2.58
N ALA A 115 9.04 -15.55 -2.42
CA ALA A 115 9.32 -16.66 -3.33
C ALA A 115 8.86 -16.41 -4.78
N THR A 116 7.83 -15.57 -4.97
CA THR A 116 7.34 -15.21 -6.30
C THR A 116 8.15 -14.12 -6.98
N VAL A 117 9.01 -13.41 -6.23
CA VAL A 117 9.81 -12.29 -6.73
C VAL A 117 11.07 -12.84 -7.41
N ALA A 118 11.25 -12.52 -8.69
CA ALA A 118 12.44 -12.89 -9.45
C ALA A 118 13.51 -11.80 -9.40
N ASP A 119 13.11 -10.54 -9.56
CA ASP A 119 14.04 -9.41 -9.54
C ASP A 119 13.31 -8.10 -9.22
N VAL A 120 14.05 -7.12 -8.70
CA VAL A 120 13.59 -5.75 -8.46
C VAL A 120 14.55 -4.80 -9.17
N ARG A 121 14.01 -3.93 -10.04
CA ARG A 121 14.82 -3.00 -10.86
C ARG A 121 14.35 -1.56 -10.69
N ALA A 122 15.31 -0.64 -10.72
CA ALA A 122 15.05 0.79 -10.87
C ALA A 122 15.57 1.27 -12.23
N GLY A 123 14.71 1.24 -13.25
CA GLY A 123 15.02 1.79 -14.57
C GLY A 123 14.63 3.28 -14.64
N TYR A 124 13.63 3.56 -15.46
CA TYR A 124 12.87 4.83 -15.46
C TYR A 124 11.69 4.80 -14.49
N SER A 125 11.33 3.62 -13.98
CA SER A 125 10.38 3.41 -12.90
C SER A 125 10.88 2.26 -12.03
N SER A 126 10.46 2.20 -10.77
CA SER A 126 10.75 1.07 -9.89
C SER A 126 9.78 -0.07 -10.23
N GLU A 127 10.32 -1.25 -10.54
CA GLU A 127 9.57 -2.38 -11.09
C GLU A 127 9.99 -3.67 -10.39
N VAL A 128 9.01 -4.53 -10.11
CA VAL A 128 9.22 -5.89 -9.60
C VAL A 128 8.80 -6.87 -10.68
N PHE A 129 9.65 -7.86 -10.91
CA PHE A 129 9.44 -8.98 -11.80
C PHE A 129 9.12 -10.22 -10.99
N THR A 130 8.10 -10.97 -11.38
CA THR A 130 7.79 -12.27 -10.78
C THR A 130 8.48 -13.40 -11.54
N GLN A 131 8.61 -14.56 -10.89
CA GLN A 131 9.13 -15.79 -11.51
C GLN A 131 8.29 -16.20 -12.73
N ASP A 132 6.98 -15.91 -12.70
CA ASP A 132 6.05 -16.17 -13.81
C ASP A 132 6.17 -15.15 -14.96
N GLY A 133 7.15 -14.23 -14.91
CA GLY A 133 7.39 -13.20 -15.93
C GLY A 133 6.47 -11.98 -15.85
N ALA A 134 5.58 -11.89 -14.85
CA ALA A 134 4.72 -10.72 -14.68
C ALA A 134 5.53 -9.53 -14.13
N LYS A 135 5.11 -8.32 -14.53
CA LYS A 135 5.76 -7.07 -14.16
C LYS A 135 4.80 -6.14 -13.41
N TYR A 136 5.25 -5.63 -12.27
CA TYR A 136 4.50 -4.70 -11.45
C TYR A 136 5.29 -3.43 -11.17
N GLN A 137 4.70 -2.27 -11.43
CA GLN A 137 5.28 -0.96 -11.12
C GLN A 137 5.05 -0.57 -9.66
N LEU A 138 6.05 0.09 -9.05
CA LEU A 138 6.06 0.57 -7.68
C LEU A 138 5.98 2.11 -7.71
N TRP A 139 4.77 2.65 -7.55
CA TRP A 139 4.53 4.09 -7.64
C TRP A 139 5.03 4.88 -6.42
N ALA A 140 5.20 4.20 -5.28
CA ALA A 140 5.59 4.85 -4.03
C ALA A 140 7.09 5.14 -3.93
N ILE A 141 7.91 4.55 -4.81
CA ILE A 141 9.36 4.72 -4.82
C ILE A 141 9.69 5.73 -5.93
N PRO A 142 9.95 7.00 -5.60
CA PRO A 142 10.23 8.00 -6.62
C PRO A 142 11.60 7.72 -7.26
N VAL A 143 11.65 7.53 -8.57
CA VAL A 143 12.89 7.53 -9.35
C VAL A 143 13.32 8.97 -9.66
N SER A 144 14.02 9.61 -8.72
CA SER A 144 14.44 10.99 -8.98
C SER A 144 15.74 11.02 -9.81
N LEU A 145 15.60 11.28 -11.11
CA LEU A 145 16.73 11.53 -12.03
C LEU A 145 17.63 12.67 -11.54
N ARG A 146 17.06 13.66 -10.83
CA ARG A 146 17.80 14.75 -10.19
C ARG A 146 18.69 14.27 -9.05
N GLN A 147 18.26 13.30 -8.24
CA GLN A 147 19.13 12.74 -7.20
C GLN A 147 20.20 11.84 -7.80
N ARG A 148 19.91 11.09 -8.87
CA ARG A 148 20.95 10.37 -9.64
C ARG A 148 22.03 11.32 -10.19
N LYS A 149 21.65 12.47 -10.76
CA LYS A 149 22.61 13.49 -11.24
C LYS A 149 23.39 14.16 -10.09
N LYS A 150 22.78 14.32 -8.91
CA LYS A 150 23.47 14.83 -7.71
C LYS A 150 24.45 13.79 -7.15
N ALA A 151 24.05 12.53 -7.12
CA ALA A 151 24.86 11.40 -6.69
C ALA A 151 26.07 11.18 -7.61
N SER A 152 25.88 11.21 -8.93
CA SER A 152 26.99 11.10 -9.89
C SER A 152 27.98 12.26 -9.79
N ARG A 153 27.50 13.49 -9.54
CA ARG A 153 28.37 14.66 -9.28
C ARG A 153 29.17 14.50 -7.99
N LYS A 154 28.58 13.96 -6.93
CA LYS A 154 29.26 13.71 -5.66
C LYS A 154 30.31 12.60 -5.81
N ALA A 155 29.98 11.53 -6.53
CA ALA A 155 30.91 10.45 -6.85
C ALA A 155 32.08 10.94 -7.73
N ALA A 156 31.81 11.78 -8.73
CA ALA A 156 32.84 12.38 -9.58
C ALA A 156 33.79 13.31 -8.80
N ARG A 157 33.27 14.06 -7.81
CA ARG A 157 34.12 14.87 -6.90
C ARG A 157 34.98 13.98 -6.00
N ALA A 158 34.40 12.93 -5.42
CA ALA A 158 35.16 11.98 -4.61
C ALA A 158 36.25 11.23 -5.40
N SER A 159 36.04 10.94 -6.69
CA SER A 159 37.08 10.36 -7.56
C SER A 159 38.17 11.35 -7.95
N GLN A 160 37.89 12.66 -7.90
CA GLN A 160 38.92 13.69 -8.12
C GLN A 160 39.76 13.95 -6.86
N ASP A 161 39.21 13.72 -5.67
CA ASP A 161 39.93 13.87 -4.39
C ASP A 161 40.85 12.67 -4.05
N ASP A 162 40.61 11.47 -4.62
CA ASP A 162 41.52 10.30 -4.50
C ASP A 162 41.76 9.60 -5.86
N PRO A 163 42.50 10.23 -6.80
CA PRO A 163 42.70 9.70 -8.16
C PRO A 163 43.50 8.40 -8.22
N HIS A 164 44.24 8.07 -7.16
CA HIS A 164 45.14 6.93 -7.12
C HIS A 164 44.68 5.83 -6.15
N GLY A 165 43.52 5.97 -5.50
CA GLY A 165 42.94 4.97 -4.60
C GLY A 165 43.84 4.63 -3.40
N ARG A 166 44.78 5.51 -3.05
CA ARG A 166 45.82 5.23 -2.03
C ARG A 166 45.35 5.58 -0.63
N THR A 167 44.26 6.34 -0.51
CA THR A 167 43.72 6.82 0.77
C THR A 167 42.48 6.02 1.23
N SER A 168 41.90 5.21 0.34
CA SER A 168 40.59 4.56 0.54
C SER A 168 40.66 3.09 0.98
N VAL A 169 41.58 2.75 1.90
CA VAL A 169 41.55 1.45 2.60
C VAL A 169 40.33 1.35 3.55
N SER A 170 39.70 2.49 3.85
CA SER A 170 38.50 2.60 4.69
C SER A 170 37.27 3.11 3.94
N ALA A 171 37.15 2.85 2.63
CA ALA A 171 35.91 3.09 1.88
C ALA A 171 34.77 2.25 2.48
N ASN A 172 34.21 2.78 3.56
CA ASN A 172 33.21 2.19 4.39
C ASN A 172 32.02 1.86 3.50
N VAL A 173 31.42 0.68 3.66
CA VAL A 173 30.19 0.30 2.93
C VAL A 173 29.12 1.41 3.06
N ARG A 174 29.12 2.14 4.18
CA ARG A 174 28.30 3.35 4.40
C ARG A 174 28.57 4.50 3.42
N ASP A 175 29.80 4.65 2.94
CA ASP A 175 30.17 5.69 1.99
C ASP A 175 29.80 5.32 0.54
N SER A 176 29.78 4.03 0.21
CA SER A 176 29.21 3.53 -1.06
C SER A 176 27.67 3.74 -1.12
N ALA A 177 26.98 3.53 0.00
CA ALA A 177 25.57 3.87 0.17
C ALA A 177 25.33 5.40 0.06
N SER A 178 26.26 6.22 0.57
CA SER A 178 26.20 7.69 0.49
C SER A 178 26.36 8.27 -0.93
N ARG A 179 26.85 7.44 -1.87
CA ARG A 179 27.06 7.74 -3.30
C ARG A 179 25.93 7.23 -4.19
N THR A 180 25.03 6.42 -3.65
CA THR A 180 23.91 5.81 -4.38
C THR A 180 22.65 6.65 -4.16
N ALA A 181 21.80 6.82 -5.18
CA ALA A 181 20.55 7.54 -4.99
C ALA A 181 19.68 6.80 -3.94
N PRO A 182 18.96 7.49 -3.03
CA PRO A 182 18.14 6.84 -2.00
C PRO A 182 17.17 5.77 -2.54
N THR A 183 16.69 5.97 -3.77
CA THR A 183 15.87 5.02 -4.53
C THR A 183 16.61 3.74 -4.91
N ASP A 184 17.86 3.87 -5.37
CA ASP A 184 18.68 2.74 -5.80
C ASP A 184 19.10 1.90 -4.57
N GLN A 185 19.33 2.56 -3.42
CA GLN A 185 19.55 1.88 -2.15
C GLN A 185 18.28 1.12 -1.69
N THR A 186 17.11 1.75 -1.79
CA THR A 186 15.83 1.07 -1.46
C THR A 186 15.61 -0.17 -2.33
N VAL A 187 15.94 -0.10 -3.63
CA VAL A 187 15.83 -1.26 -4.53
C VAL A 187 16.85 -2.34 -4.21
N ALA A 188 18.08 -1.97 -3.85
CA ALA A 188 19.09 -2.92 -3.38
C ALA A 188 18.63 -3.65 -2.10
N ASP A 189 18.11 -2.91 -1.11
CA ASP A 189 17.59 -3.48 0.14
C ASP A 189 16.43 -4.45 -0.14
N LEU A 190 15.54 -4.12 -1.09
CA LEU A 190 14.43 -4.99 -1.49
C LEU A 190 14.90 -6.26 -2.21
N ARG A 191 15.94 -6.17 -3.05
CA ARG A 191 16.53 -7.34 -3.71
C ARG A 191 17.20 -8.26 -2.69
N GLU A 192 17.96 -7.68 -1.76
CA GLU A 192 18.61 -8.43 -0.69
C GLU A 192 17.58 -9.15 0.20
N LEU A 193 16.46 -8.49 0.53
CA LEU A 193 15.35 -9.12 1.26
C LEU A 193 14.72 -10.26 0.46
N ALA A 194 14.52 -10.10 -0.85
CA ALA A 194 13.98 -11.15 -1.70
C ALA A 194 14.88 -12.40 -1.69
N GLU A 195 16.19 -12.23 -1.87
CA GLU A 195 17.17 -13.31 -1.86
C GLU A 195 17.22 -14.03 -0.50
N ARG A 196 17.27 -13.27 0.61
CA ARG A 196 17.34 -13.84 1.96
C ARG A 196 16.06 -14.58 2.36
N ARG A 197 14.89 -14.13 1.90
CA ARG A 197 13.58 -14.64 2.37
C ARG A 197 12.90 -15.60 1.41
N ALA A 198 13.34 -15.72 0.15
CA ALA A 198 12.71 -16.59 -0.85
C ALA A 198 12.54 -18.06 -0.38
N GLY A 199 13.48 -18.58 0.42
CA GLY A 199 13.42 -19.94 0.95
C GLY A 199 12.58 -20.13 2.23
N THR A 200 12.04 -19.05 2.81
CA THR A 200 11.30 -19.18 4.08
C THR A 200 9.88 -19.71 3.86
N PRO A 201 9.32 -20.55 4.76
CA PRO A 201 7.97 -21.08 4.61
C PRO A 201 6.88 -19.99 4.55
N GLY A 202 7.07 -18.89 5.29
CA GLY A 202 6.15 -17.74 5.28
C GLY A 202 6.17 -16.93 3.98
N ALA A 203 7.24 -17.06 3.18
CA ALA A 203 7.40 -16.38 1.91
C ALA A 203 6.85 -17.11 0.69
N GLN A 204 6.25 -18.29 0.89
CA GLN A 204 5.63 -19.08 -0.15
C GLN A 204 4.18 -18.61 -0.42
N GLY A 205 3.72 -18.78 -1.65
CA GLY A 205 2.33 -18.54 -2.05
C GLY A 205 2.23 -17.86 -3.40
N GLU A 206 1.02 -17.42 -3.74
CA GLU A 206 0.72 -16.82 -5.04
C GLU A 206 0.67 -15.28 -4.98
N ALA A 207 1.05 -14.66 -6.09
CA ALA A 207 0.87 -13.24 -6.31
C ALA A 207 -0.63 -12.90 -6.33
N ARG A 208 -1.05 -11.92 -5.51
CA ARG A 208 -2.44 -11.46 -5.43
C ARG A 208 -2.57 -10.01 -5.83
N VAL A 209 -3.48 -9.74 -6.76
CA VAL A 209 -3.83 -8.38 -7.20
C VAL A 209 -5.26 -8.07 -6.77
N ARG A 210 -5.45 -6.93 -6.10
CA ARG A 210 -6.75 -6.42 -5.65
C ARG A 210 -6.99 -5.03 -6.19
N TRP A 211 -8.14 -4.85 -6.83
CA TRP A 211 -8.59 -3.53 -7.27
C TRP A 211 -9.09 -2.69 -6.11
N ALA A 212 -8.93 -1.38 -6.26
CA ALA A 212 -9.34 -0.37 -5.31
C ALA A 212 -10.72 0.17 -5.64
N TYR A 213 -11.75 -0.66 -5.50
CA TYR A 213 -13.11 -0.25 -5.83
C TYR A 213 -13.59 0.93 -4.98
N GLU A 214 -13.02 1.11 -3.78
CA GLU A 214 -13.24 2.27 -2.92
C GLU A 214 -12.76 3.60 -3.52
N ILE A 215 -11.84 3.55 -4.49
CA ILE A 215 -11.38 4.72 -5.25
C ILE A 215 -12.09 4.79 -6.59
N VAL A 216 -12.10 3.66 -7.32
CA VAL A 216 -12.63 3.61 -8.69
C VAL A 216 -14.12 3.91 -8.71
N GLY A 217 -14.90 3.37 -7.77
CA GLY A 217 -16.34 3.58 -7.70
C GLY A 217 -16.71 5.07 -7.57
N PRO A 218 -16.25 5.77 -6.51
CA PRO A 218 -16.51 7.20 -6.35
C PRO A 218 -15.96 8.05 -7.50
N ALA A 219 -14.77 7.74 -8.02
CA ALA A 219 -14.21 8.48 -9.15
C ALA A 219 -15.07 8.34 -10.42
N VAL A 220 -15.54 7.13 -10.74
CA VAL A 220 -16.43 6.90 -11.89
C VAL A 220 -17.78 7.58 -11.67
N ALA A 221 -18.36 7.47 -10.48
CA ALA A 221 -19.62 8.14 -10.15
C ALA A 221 -19.50 9.66 -10.27
N GLY A 222 -18.45 10.27 -9.71
CA GLY A 222 -18.18 11.69 -9.83
C GLY A 222 -17.99 12.13 -11.28
N LEU A 223 -17.27 11.34 -12.09
CA LEU A 223 -17.10 11.62 -13.52
C LEU A 223 -18.44 11.64 -14.25
N LEU A 224 -19.29 10.63 -14.02
CA LEU A 224 -20.61 10.55 -14.65
C LEU A 224 -21.49 11.74 -14.23
N LEU A 225 -21.50 12.11 -12.95
CA LEU A 225 -22.24 13.28 -12.46
C LEU A 225 -21.79 14.57 -13.16
N VAL A 226 -20.48 14.80 -13.27
CA VAL A 226 -19.95 15.97 -13.99
C VAL A 226 -20.39 15.96 -15.46
N VAL A 227 -20.26 14.83 -16.14
CA VAL A 227 -20.64 14.70 -17.56
C VAL A 227 -22.13 14.96 -17.76
N ILE A 228 -22.99 14.39 -16.92
CA ILE A 228 -24.44 14.58 -17.00
C ILE A 228 -24.78 16.06 -16.80
N LEU A 229 -24.28 16.70 -15.74
CA LEU A 229 -24.57 18.10 -15.43
C LEU A 229 -24.08 19.08 -16.51
N LEU A 230 -22.99 18.74 -17.21
CA LEU A 230 -22.48 19.52 -18.34
C LEU A 230 -23.28 19.27 -19.64
N ALA A 231 -23.77 18.05 -19.86
CA ALA A 231 -24.53 17.71 -21.06
C ALA A 231 -25.99 18.17 -21.00
N THR A 232 -26.59 18.20 -19.81
CA THR A 232 -28.01 18.56 -19.62
C THR A 232 -28.26 20.04 -19.36
N GLY A 233 -27.22 20.87 -19.30
CA GLY A 233 -27.37 22.28 -18.95
C GLY A 233 -26.58 23.22 -19.84
#